data_AF-A0A3M2I748-F1
#
_entry.id   AF-A0A3M2I748-F1
#
_cell.length_a   1.000
_cell.length_b   1.000
_cell.length_c   1.000
_cell.angle_alpha   90.00
_cell.angle_beta   90.00
_cell.angle_gamma   90.00
#
_symmetry.space_group_name_H-M   'P 1'
#
loop_
_entity.id
_entity.type
_entity.pdbx_description
1 polymer ?
#
loop_
_entity_poly.entity_id
_entity_poly.type
_entity_poly.pdbx_seq_one_letter_code
_entity_poly.pdbx_strand_id
1 'polypeptide(L)'
;MVTLTQLLNPPPFPRGGRPPAYELLTPNQARMEAYKLLQRGLSTAEAHVVDALFVSGVLPAYRLGISKSSLSRFLKDRILDRLPFRHEEVQAAFSEYRLPQGDDILLYILGPVGIEIARERYGTTPPTGYLAYPLNRTMHDVVVNEVVLAIGTKAQARGWEMSWMSKYESTLYRDGRPILEPDAFFILRRAETELPFILEYHNEDKRTRGIRKVRTYEMVCAS
;
A
#
# COMPACT_ATOMS: atom_id res chain seq x y z
N MET A 1 -13.57 -9.06 22.59
CA MET A 1 -14.07 -7.74 22.17
C MET A 1 -12.90 -6.77 22.23
N VAL A 2 -12.31 -6.45 21.08
CA VAL A 2 -11.27 -5.41 20.97
C VAL A 2 -12.00 -4.09 20.79
N THR A 3 -11.80 -3.15 21.70
CA THR A 3 -12.43 -1.82 21.68
C THR A 3 -11.87 -0.98 20.54
N LEU A 4 -12.74 -0.29 19.79
CA LEU A 4 -12.41 0.60 18.66
C LEU A 4 -11.32 1.65 18.97
N THR A 5 -11.05 1.91 20.25
CA THR A 5 -10.07 2.87 20.75
C THR A 5 -8.61 2.42 20.57
N GLN A 6 -8.35 1.13 20.34
CA GLN A 6 -6.97 0.62 20.10
C GLN A 6 -6.50 0.77 18.65
N LEU A 7 -7.38 1.15 17.71
CA LEU A 7 -7.04 1.39 16.31
C LEU A 7 -6.56 2.83 16.03
N LEU A 8 -6.63 3.72 17.03
CA LEU A 8 -6.29 5.15 16.89
C LEU A 8 -5.06 5.59 17.69
N ASN A 9 -4.52 4.72 18.55
CA ASN A 9 -3.22 4.91 19.16
C ASN A 9 -2.29 3.86 18.57
N PRO A 10 -1.29 4.23 17.76
CA PRO A 10 -0.27 3.27 17.37
C PRO A 10 0.32 2.64 18.64
N PRO A 11 0.64 1.33 18.64
CA PRO A 11 1.40 0.76 19.74
C PRO A 11 2.63 1.64 19.98
N PRO A 12 3.07 1.82 21.25
CA PRO A 12 4.27 2.59 21.54
C PRO A 12 5.37 2.08 20.62
N PHE A 13 5.95 3.00 19.85
CA PHE A 13 6.92 2.69 18.80
C PHE A 13 7.87 1.60 19.30
N PRO A 14 8.06 0.49 18.56
CA PRO A 14 9.15 -0.41 18.89
C PRO A 14 10.42 0.45 19.00
N ARG A 15 11.10 0.34 20.14
CA ARG A 15 12.28 1.14 20.51
C ARG A 15 13.26 1.14 19.34
N GLY A 16 13.26 2.20 18.52
CA GLY A 16 14.05 2.27 17.29
C GLY A 16 13.47 3.16 16.19
N GLY A 17 12.14 3.38 16.17
CA GLY A 17 11.53 4.33 15.22
C GLY A 17 11.78 5.78 15.65
N ARG A 18 12.46 6.59 14.83
CA ARG A 18 12.57 8.03 15.06
C ARG A 18 11.15 8.62 14.99
N PRO A 19 10.67 9.36 16.01
CA PRO A 19 9.36 10.00 15.94
C PRO A 19 9.33 10.94 14.72
N PRO A 20 8.18 11.08 14.04
CA PRO A 20 8.07 11.99 12.92
C PRO A 20 8.51 13.39 13.34
N ALA A 21 9.21 14.10 12.45
CA ALA A 21 9.75 15.44 12.72
C ALA A 21 8.65 16.54 12.80
N TYR A 22 7.39 16.14 13.01
CA TYR A 22 6.24 17.01 12.98
C TYR A 22 5.20 16.60 14.04
N GLU A 23 4.36 17.56 14.44
CA GLU A 23 3.29 17.36 15.41
C GLU A 23 2.26 16.34 14.90
N LEU A 24 1.96 15.34 15.72
CA LEU A 24 0.99 14.31 15.39
C LEU A 24 -0.41 14.90 15.43
N LEU A 25 -1.15 14.78 14.32
CA LEU A 25 -2.57 15.13 14.31
C LEU A 25 -3.34 14.13 15.17
N THR A 26 -4.25 14.65 15.98
CA THR A 26 -5.29 13.81 16.59
C THR A 26 -6.22 13.25 15.50
N PRO A 27 -6.89 12.11 15.74
CA PRO A 27 -7.86 11.55 14.79
C PRO A 27 -8.94 12.55 14.36
N ASN A 28 -9.44 13.37 15.29
CA ASN A 28 -10.44 14.40 14.99
C ASN A 28 -9.88 15.49 14.06
N GLN A 29 -8.65 15.95 14.29
CA GLN A 29 -8.01 16.93 13.42
C GLN A 29 -7.77 16.35 12.01
N ALA A 30 -7.28 15.11 11.91
CA ALA A 30 -7.08 14.45 10.62
C ALA A 30 -8.39 14.35 9.84
N ARG A 31 -9.49 13.98 10.51
CA ARG A 31 -10.82 13.91 9.90
C ARG A 31 -11.33 15.28 9.45
N MET A 32 -11.13 16.32 10.26
CA MET A 32 -11.53 17.69 9.90
C MET A 32 -10.77 18.20 8.67
N GLU A 33 -9.46 17.97 8.60
CA GLU A 33 -8.65 18.38 7.43
C GLU A 33 -9.02 17.57 6.18
N ALA A 34 -9.26 16.26 6.32
CA ALA A 34 -9.76 15.43 5.22
C ALA A 34 -11.10 15.94 4.67
N TYR A 35 -12.03 16.30 5.56
CA TYR A 35 -13.33 16.83 5.17
C TYR A 35 -13.21 18.15 4.40
N LYS A 36 -12.32 19.07 4.83
CA LYS A 36 -12.05 20.32 4.10
C LYS A 36 -11.56 20.06 2.68
N LEU A 37 -10.62 19.12 2.51
CA LEU A 37 -10.10 18.75 1.18
C LEU A 37 -11.17 18.11 0.30
N LEU A 38 -12.01 17.23 0.86
CA LEU A 38 -13.12 16.60 0.15
C LEU A 38 -14.17 17.63 -0.29
N GLN A 39 -14.53 18.59 0.58
CA GLN A 39 -15.48 19.66 0.24
C GLN A 39 -14.98 20.57 -0.87
N ARG A 40 -13.67 20.87 -0.89
CA ARG A 40 -13.04 21.62 -1.97
C ARG A 40 -13.04 20.84 -3.30
N GLY A 41 -13.14 19.52 -3.22
CA GLY A 41 -12.82 18.61 -4.31
C GLY A 41 -11.32 18.30 -4.33
N LEU A 42 -11.01 17.02 -4.47
CA LEU A 42 -9.63 16.57 -4.66
C LEU A 42 -9.18 16.92 -6.07
N SER A 43 -7.97 17.47 -6.17
CA SER A 43 -7.28 17.55 -7.45
C SER A 43 -6.96 16.14 -7.97
N THR A 44 -6.80 16.00 -9.28
CA THR A 44 -6.48 14.71 -9.93
C THR A 44 -5.25 14.05 -9.31
N ALA A 45 -4.22 14.83 -8.94
CA ALA A 45 -3.02 14.33 -8.31
C ALA A 45 -3.25 13.82 -6.87
N GLU A 46 -4.09 14.51 -6.09
CA GLU A 46 -4.45 14.06 -4.73
C GLU A 46 -5.27 12.77 -4.80
N ALA A 47 -6.26 12.71 -5.70
CA ALA A 47 -7.05 11.52 -5.92
C ALA A 47 -6.16 10.35 -6.34
N HIS A 48 -5.29 10.55 -7.34
CA HIS A 48 -4.37 9.51 -7.81
C HIS A 48 -3.45 8.98 -6.70
N VAL A 49 -2.84 9.84 -5.90
CA VAL A 49 -1.96 9.42 -4.80
C VAL A 49 -2.72 8.63 -3.74
N VAL A 50 -3.92 9.09 -3.38
CA VAL A 50 -4.75 8.38 -2.41
C VAL A 50 -5.13 7.01 -2.93
N ASP A 51 -5.56 6.92 -4.18
CA ASP A 51 -6.01 5.68 -4.81
C ASP A 51 -4.84 4.69 -4.95
N ALA A 52 -3.68 5.18 -5.40
CA ALA A 52 -2.47 4.37 -5.54
C ALA A 52 -2.01 3.79 -4.20
N LEU A 53 -1.92 4.62 -3.15
CA LEU A 53 -1.46 4.17 -1.83
C LEU A 53 -2.53 3.39 -1.05
N PHE A 54 -3.82 3.59 -1.35
CA PHE A 54 -4.89 2.75 -0.80
C PHE A 54 -4.73 1.30 -1.26
N VAL A 55 -4.49 1.11 -2.56
CA VAL A 55 -4.36 -0.23 -3.15
C VAL A 55 -3.02 -0.87 -2.78
N SER A 56 -1.92 -0.12 -2.94
CA SER A 56 -0.56 -0.66 -2.81
C SER A 56 0.01 -0.60 -1.38
N GLY A 57 -0.57 0.23 -0.51
CA GLY A 57 -0.10 0.47 0.86
C GLY A 57 1.18 1.32 0.94
N VAL A 58 2.22 0.99 0.18
CA VAL A 58 3.52 1.67 0.19
C VAL A 58 4.10 1.79 -1.22
N LEU A 59 4.59 2.99 -1.58
CA LEU A 59 5.24 3.23 -2.87
C LEU A 59 6.46 4.14 -2.75
N PRO A 60 7.47 3.97 -3.63
CA PRO A 60 8.51 4.97 -3.79
C PRO A 60 7.99 6.20 -4.54
N ALA A 61 8.62 7.37 -4.32
CA ALA A 61 8.18 8.64 -4.91
C ALA A 61 7.97 8.59 -6.43
N TYR A 62 8.84 7.92 -7.18
CA TYR A 62 8.75 7.86 -8.64
C TYR A 62 7.51 7.09 -9.14
N ARG A 63 6.90 6.23 -8.32
CA ARG A 63 5.64 5.53 -8.64
C ARG A 63 4.39 6.35 -8.35
N LEU A 64 4.51 7.45 -7.59
CA LEU A 64 3.36 8.31 -7.29
C LEU A 64 2.98 9.24 -8.44
N GLY A 65 3.81 9.38 -9.48
CA GLY A 65 3.49 10.20 -10.65
C GLY A 65 3.35 11.71 -10.36
N ILE A 66 3.94 12.20 -9.26
CA ILE A 66 3.85 13.60 -8.83
C ILE A 66 5.20 14.31 -8.85
N SER A 67 5.18 15.63 -9.00
CA SER A 67 6.38 16.46 -8.94
C SER A 67 6.91 16.57 -7.50
N LYS A 68 8.19 16.97 -7.34
CA LYS A 68 8.79 17.22 -6.02
C LYS A 68 8.03 18.31 -5.22
N SER A 69 7.50 19.33 -5.90
CA SER A 69 6.71 20.38 -5.25
C SER A 69 5.36 19.85 -4.75
N SER A 70 4.67 19.02 -5.54
CA SER A 70 3.45 18.34 -5.11
C SER A 70 3.69 17.37 -3.96
N LEU A 71 4.80 16.61 -4.00
CA LEU A 71 5.20 15.71 -2.91
C LEU A 71 5.39 16.46 -1.59
N SER A 72 6.16 17.56 -1.61
CA SER A 72 6.37 18.41 -0.43
C SER A 72 5.07 19.00 0.10
N ARG A 73 4.17 19.44 -0.79
CA ARG A 73 2.82 19.90 -0.40
C ARG A 73 2.02 18.78 0.25
N PHE A 74 1.98 17.59 -0.34
CA PHE A 74 1.20 16.46 0.18
C PHE A 74 1.71 15.95 1.53
N LEU A 75 3.02 16.01 1.76
CA LEU A 75 3.62 15.79 3.09
C LEU A 75 3.15 16.84 4.09
N LYS A 76 3.16 18.12 3.69
CA LYS A 76 2.70 19.24 4.54
C LYS A 76 1.22 19.10 4.89
N ASP A 77 0.39 18.76 3.91
CA ASP A 77 -1.06 18.58 4.05
C ASP A 77 -1.42 17.21 4.67
N ARG A 78 -0.42 16.38 5.00
CA ARG A 78 -0.56 15.06 5.63
C ARG A 78 -1.39 14.05 4.83
N ILE A 79 -1.50 14.26 3.52
CA ILE A 79 -2.13 13.31 2.59
C ILE A 79 -1.24 12.06 2.48
N LEU A 80 0.07 12.25 2.44
CA LEU A 80 1.05 11.17 2.47
C LEU A 80 2.06 11.38 3.60
N ASP A 81 2.71 10.31 4.00
CA ASP A 81 3.76 10.30 5.00
C ASP A 81 4.98 9.52 4.50
N ARG A 82 6.16 9.88 5.01
CA ARG A 82 7.44 9.25 4.66
C ARG A 82 7.81 8.23 5.73
N LEU A 83 8.15 7.01 5.32
CA LEU A 83 8.65 6.02 6.27
C LEU A 83 10.00 6.45 6.88
N PRO A 84 10.25 6.18 8.17
CA PRO A 84 11.38 6.71 8.91
C PRO A 84 12.69 5.94 8.67
N PHE A 85 12.90 5.39 7.48
CA PHE A 85 14.13 4.69 7.11
C PHE A 85 15.19 5.66 6.59
N ARG A 86 16.47 5.34 6.80
CA ARG A 86 17.55 6.15 6.23
C ARG A 86 17.62 5.90 4.74
N HIS A 87 17.96 6.94 3.98
CA HIS A 87 18.07 6.84 2.52
C HIS A 87 19.04 5.72 2.08
N GLU A 88 20.20 5.63 2.72
CA GLU A 88 21.21 4.60 2.46
C GLU A 88 20.67 3.18 2.67
N GLU A 89 19.85 2.96 3.71
CA GLU A 89 19.23 1.66 4.00
C GLU A 89 18.23 1.27 2.91
N VAL A 90 17.40 2.23 2.49
CA VAL A 90 16.42 2.00 1.42
C VAL A 90 17.13 1.74 0.09
N GLN A 91 18.18 2.50 -0.22
CA GLN A 91 18.95 2.32 -1.46
C GLN A 91 19.66 0.96 -1.50
N ALA A 92 20.29 0.55 -0.40
CA ALA A 92 20.88 -0.78 -0.27
C ALA A 92 19.84 -1.88 -0.50
N ALA A 93 18.66 -1.77 0.12
CA ALA A 93 17.58 -2.73 -0.08
C ALA A 93 17.10 -2.77 -1.54
N PHE A 94 16.88 -1.61 -2.17
CA PHE A 94 16.50 -1.56 -3.59
C PHE A 94 17.54 -2.26 -4.47
N SER A 95 18.83 -2.08 -4.17
CA SER A 95 19.92 -2.76 -4.89
C SER A 95 19.85 -4.28 -4.73
N GLU A 96 19.67 -4.76 -3.50
CA GLU A 96 19.53 -6.19 -3.18
C GLU A 96 18.39 -6.85 -3.96
N TYR A 97 17.22 -6.19 -4.00
CA TYR A 97 16.04 -6.67 -4.73
C TYR A 97 16.09 -6.37 -6.24
N ARG A 98 17.17 -5.75 -6.75
CA ARG A 98 17.34 -5.34 -8.15
C ARG A 98 16.21 -4.44 -8.66
N LEU A 99 15.70 -3.58 -7.78
CA LEU A 99 14.68 -2.59 -8.10
C LEU A 99 15.30 -1.35 -8.78
N PRO A 100 14.49 -0.51 -9.45
CA PRO A 100 14.97 0.72 -10.08
C PRO A 100 15.76 1.61 -9.10
N GLN A 101 16.97 1.99 -9.49
CA GLN A 101 17.86 2.83 -8.68
C GLN A 101 17.66 4.32 -8.98
N GLY A 102 17.97 5.19 -8.02
CA GLY A 102 17.90 6.64 -8.17
C GLY A 102 18.30 7.39 -6.91
N ASP A 103 18.60 8.68 -7.05
CA ASP A 103 19.19 9.49 -5.97
C ASP A 103 18.20 9.86 -4.85
N ASP A 104 16.89 9.70 -5.08
CA ASP A 104 15.82 10.09 -4.15
C ASP A 104 14.85 8.93 -3.85
N ILE A 105 15.37 7.71 -3.65
CA ILE A 105 14.54 6.57 -3.26
C ILE A 105 14.16 6.70 -1.79
N LEU A 106 12.92 7.11 -1.56
CA LEU A 106 12.25 7.15 -0.28
C LEU A 106 10.88 6.48 -0.42
N LEU A 107 10.39 5.87 0.66
CA LEU A 107 9.13 5.15 0.70
C LEU A 107 8.04 5.98 1.37
N TYR A 108 6.87 5.97 0.76
CA TYR A 108 5.72 6.76 1.18
C TYR A 108 4.49 5.89 1.38
N ILE A 109 3.67 6.27 2.35
CA ILE A 109 2.40 5.67 2.71
C ILE A 109 1.33 6.74 2.81
N LEU A 110 0.06 6.37 2.97
CA LEU A 110 -0.97 7.34 3.33
C LEU A 110 -0.64 7.99 4.68
N GLY A 111 -0.68 9.32 4.71
CA GLY A 111 -0.63 10.08 5.94
C GLY A 111 -1.99 10.08 6.63
N PRO A 112 -2.09 10.63 7.85
CA PRO A 112 -3.34 10.59 8.62
C PRO A 112 -4.52 11.23 7.90
N VAL A 113 -4.31 12.32 7.15
CA VAL A 113 -5.38 12.95 6.35
C VAL A 113 -5.72 12.08 5.14
N GLY A 114 -4.71 11.50 4.47
CA GLY A 114 -4.93 10.58 3.35
C GLY A 114 -5.68 9.32 3.75
N ILE A 115 -5.44 8.79 4.96
CA ILE A 115 -6.16 7.64 5.53
C ILE A 115 -7.65 7.96 5.67
N GLU A 116 -8.00 9.12 6.21
CA GLU A 116 -9.39 9.54 6.37
C GLU A 116 -10.06 9.78 5.00
N ILE A 117 -9.36 10.42 4.05
CA ILE A 117 -9.85 10.57 2.68
C ILE A 117 -10.13 9.21 2.05
N ALA A 118 -9.20 8.26 2.15
CA ALA A 118 -9.36 6.92 1.61
C ALA A 118 -10.54 6.19 2.27
N ARG A 119 -10.68 6.30 3.60
CA ARG A 119 -11.80 5.69 4.33
C ARG A 119 -13.15 6.20 3.84
N GLU A 120 -13.29 7.51 3.68
CA GLU A 120 -14.53 8.11 3.18
C GLU A 120 -14.81 7.73 1.71
N ARG A 121 -13.78 7.60 0.87
CA ARG A 121 -13.94 7.22 -0.55
C ARG A 121 -14.26 5.74 -0.77
N TYR A 122 -13.66 4.86 0.01
CA TYR A 122 -13.72 3.41 -0.21
C TYR A 122 -14.57 2.67 0.83
N GLY A 123 -15.07 3.35 1.86
CA GLY A 123 -15.88 2.75 2.93
C GLY A 123 -15.13 1.75 3.82
N THR A 124 -13.81 1.61 3.64
CA THR A 124 -12.96 0.68 4.40
C THR A 124 -11.67 1.35 4.86
N THR A 125 -11.07 0.84 5.91
CA THR A 125 -9.81 1.39 6.42
C THR A 125 -8.65 0.92 5.54
N PRO A 126 -7.81 1.83 5.03
CA PRO A 126 -6.64 1.45 4.23
C PRO A 126 -5.61 0.64 5.03
N PRO A 127 -4.62 0.04 4.35
CA PRO A 127 -3.52 -0.63 5.03
C PRO A 127 -2.78 0.33 5.96
N THR A 128 -2.65 -0.05 7.22
CA THR A 128 -1.94 0.72 8.26
C THR A 128 -0.85 -0.14 8.89
N GLY A 129 0.04 0.50 9.67
CA GLY A 129 1.06 -0.21 10.47
C GLY A 129 2.46 -0.23 9.89
N TYR A 130 2.68 0.27 8.67
CA TYR A 130 4.00 0.36 8.06
C TYR A 130 5.04 1.12 8.90
N LEU A 131 4.61 2.12 9.68
CA LEU A 131 5.49 2.85 10.62
C LEU A 131 6.08 1.97 11.73
N ALA A 132 5.44 0.83 12.04
CA ALA A 132 5.93 -0.13 13.02
C ALA A 132 6.65 -1.33 12.38
N TYR A 133 6.67 -1.42 11.05
CA TYR A 133 7.27 -2.54 10.34
C TYR A 133 8.77 -2.32 10.11
N PRO A 134 9.59 -3.37 10.24
CA PRO A 134 10.98 -3.31 9.81
C PRO A 134 11.07 -3.18 8.29
N LEU A 135 12.17 -2.59 7.80
CA LEU A 135 12.37 -2.33 6.37
C LEU A 135 12.21 -3.59 5.52
N ASN A 136 12.76 -4.74 5.94
CA ASN A 136 12.64 -6.01 5.21
C ASN A 136 11.18 -6.42 4.96
N ARG A 137 10.28 -6.21 5.94
CA ARG A 137 8.85 -6.48 5.78
C ARG A 137 8.21 -5.49 4.81
N THR A 138 8.58 -4.21 4.88
CA THR A 138 8.09 -3.21 3.92
C THR A 138 8.57 -3.49 2.50
N MET A 139 9.80 -3.97 2.33
CA MET A 139 10.38 -4.29 1.03
C MET A 139 9.66 -5.43 0.32
N HIS A 140 9.09 -6.38 1.07
CA HIS A 140 8.21 -7.40 0.51
C HIS A 140 7.09 -6.77 -0.33
N ASP A 141 6.36 -5.82 0.27
CA ASP A 141 5.22 -5.16 -0.38
C ASP A 141 5.70 -4.24 -1.52
N VAL A 142 6.84 -3.54 -1.35
CA VAL A 142 7.45 -2.75 -2.43
C VAL A 142 7.77 -3.61 -3.66
N VAL A 143 8.35 -4.81 -3.47
CA VAL A 143 8.67 -5.72 -4.57
C VAL A 143 7.40 -6.21 -5.26
N VAL A 144 6.40 -6.62 -4.49
CA VAL A 144 5.08 -7.04 -5.02
C VAL A 144 4.47 -5.92 -5.86
N ASN A 145 4.48 -4.69 -5.33
CA ASN A 145 3.94 -3.51 -6.01
C ASN A 145 4.66 -3.24 -7.34
N GLU A 146 5.99 -3.34 -7.36
CA GLU A 146 6.79 -3.17 -8.58
C GLU A 146 6.47 -4.23 -9.65
N VAL A 147 6.26 -5.49 -9.24
CA VAL A 147 5.85 -6.57 -10.15
C VAL A 147 4.46 -6.30 -10.74
N VAL A 148 3.48 -5.98 -9.90
CA VAL A 148 2.10 -5.70 -10.35
C VAL A 148 2.06 -4.51 -11.31
N LEU A 149 2.75 -3.42 -10.98
CA LEU A 149 2.83 -2.22 -11.82
C LEU A 149 3.54 -2.48 -13.16
N ALA A 150 4.58 -3.32 -13.16
CA ALA A 150 5.25 -3.73 -14.39
C ALA A 150 4.35 -4.61 -15.28
N ILE A 151 3.57 -5.51 -14.68
CA ILE A 151 2.55 -6.30 -15.40
C ILE A 151 1.49 -5.38 -15.99
N GLY A 152 0.93 -4.47 -15.19
CA GLY A 152 -0.07 -3.50 -15.62
C GLY A 152 0.40 -2.65 -16.79
N THR A 153 1.63 -2.13 -16.72
CA THR A 153 2.24 -1.34 -17.79
C THR A 153 2.35 -2.14 -19.10
N LYS A 154 2.83 -3.38 -19.03
CA LYS A 154 2.95 -4.27 -20.20
C LYS A 154 1.60 -4.69 -20.75
N ALA A 155 0.60 -4.87 -19.89
CA ALA A 155 -0.76 -5.21 -20.27
C ALA A 155 -1.44 -4.04 -21.00
N GLN A 156 -1.33 -2.84 -20.45
CA GLN A 156 -1.86 -1.61 -21.04
C GLN A 156 -1.26 -1.33 -22.42
N ALA A 157 0.05 -1.49 -22.58
CA ALA A 157 0.71 -1.39 -23.89
C ALA A 157 0.18 -2.38 -24.94
N ARG A 158 -0.55 -3.41 -24.53
CA ARG A 158 -1.19 -4.44 -25.38
C ARG A 158 -2.72 -4.32 -25.41
N GLY A 159 -3.26 -3.19 -24.96
CA GLY A 159 -4.70 -2.90 -24.96
C GLY A 159 -5.49 -3.63 -23.88
N TRP A 160 -4.84 -4.07 -22.80
CA TRP A 160 -5.53 -4.60 -21.62
C TRP A 160 -5.67 -3.53 -20.55
N GLU A 161 -6.81 -3.50 -19.88
CA GLU A 161 -7.03 -2.70 -18.69
C GLU A 161 -6.73 -3.54 -17.44
N MET A 162 -6.15 -2.94 -16.40
CA MET A 162 -5.87 -3.62 -15.13
C MET A 162 -6.68 -3.00 -14.01
N SER A 163 -7.37 -3.84 -13.24
CA SER A 163 -7.94 -3.48 -11.95
C SER A 163 -7.18 -4.21 -10.86
N TRP A 164 -6.55 -3.46 -9.95
CA TRP A 164 -5.81 -4.02 -8.82
C TRP A 164 -6.61 -3.80 -7.54
N MET A 165 -6.92 -4.89 -6.86
CA MET A 165 -7.65 -4.89 -5.60
C MET A 165 -6.68 -4.70 -4.44
N SER A 166 -7.06 -3.88 -3.46
CA SER A 166 -6.31 -3.72 -2.22
C SER A 166 -6.24 -5.04 -1.43
N LYS A 167 -5.36 -5.10 -0.42
CA LYS A 167 -5.30 -6.25 0.49
C LYS A 167 -6.66 -6.59 1.12
N TYR A 168 -7.43 -5.57 1.51
CA TYR A 168 -8.74 -5.79 2.14
C TYR A 168 -9.76 -6.35 1.17
N GLU A 169 -9.78 -5.86 -0.06
CA GLU A 169 -10.69 -6.33 -1.11
C GLU A 169 -10.35 -7.74 -1.60
N SER A 170 -9.08 -8.13 -1.50
CA SER A 170 -8.58 -9.43 -1.98
C SER A 170 -8.49 -10.51 -0.90
N THR A 171 -8.67 -10.15 0.38
CA THR A 171 -8.67 -11.11 1.48
C THR A 171 -10.01 -11.85 1.54
N LEU A 172 -9.96 -13.18 1.48
CA LEU A 172 -11.14 -14.01 1.66
C LEU A 172 -11.29 -14.40 3.13
N TYR A 173 -12.51 -14.25 3.65
CA TYR A 173 -12.84 -14.57 5.04
C TYR A 173 -13.80 -15.77 5.13
N ARG A 174 -13.63 -16.58 6.17
CA ARG A 174 -14.60 -17.60 6.61
C ARG A 174 -14.80 -17.43 8.12
N ASP A 175 -16.06 -17.29 8.54
CA ASP A 175 -16.42 -17.07 9.95
C ASP A 175 -15.66 -15.90 10.60
N GLY A 176 -15.47 -14.82 9.85
CA GLY A 176 -14.74 -13.63 10.30
C GLY A 176 -13.22 -13.79 10.40
N ARG A 177 -12.65 -14.93 9.96
CA ARG A 177 -11.21 -15.17 9.93
C ARG A 177 -10.68 -15.17 8.50
N PRO A 178 -9.54 -14.51 8.22
CA PRO A 178 -8.93 -14.58 6.90
C PRO A 178 -8.50 -16.02 6.62
N ILE A 179 -8.98 -16.58 5.50
CA ILE A 179 -8.59 -17.91 5.02
C ILE A 179 -7.66 -17.84 3.81
N LEU A 180 -7.70 -16.74 3.04
CA LEU A 180 -6.75 -16.43 1.99
C LEU A 180 -6.40 -14.94 2.04
N GLU A 181 -5.10 -14.64 2.07
CA GLU A 181 -4.55 -13.28 2.05
C GLU A 181 -3.47 -13.22 0.95
N PRO A 182 -3.86 -12.94 -0.30
CA PRO A 182 -2.90 -12.84 -1.39
C PRO A 182 -2.01 -11.62 -1.20
N ASP A 183 -0.76 -11.70 -1.68
CA ASP A 183 0.13 -10.54 -1.64
C ASP A 183 -0.35 -9.47 -2.64
N ALA A 184 -0.89 -9.91 -3.79
CA ALA A 184 -1.70 -9.06 -4.64
C ALA A 184 -2.77 -9.88 -5.41
N PHE A 185 -3.87 -9.21 -5.74
CA PHE A 185 -4.90 -9.74 -6.63
C PHE A 185 -5.29 -8.67 -7.65
N PHE A 186 -5.22 -9.01 -8.94
CA PHE A 186 -5.57 -8.09 -10.01
C PHE A 186 -6.26 -8.81 -11.17
N ILE A 187 -7.04 -8.07 -11.92
CA ILE A 187 -7.80 -8.56 -13.07
C ILE A 187 -7.34 -7.80 -14.30
N LEU A 188 -6.96 -8.53 -15.36
CA LEU A 188 -6.73 -7.97 -16.68
C LEU A 188 -7.99 -8.12 -17.53
N ARG A 189 -8.46 -7.03 -18.14
CA ARG A 189 -9.67 -7.00 -18.97
C ARG A 189 -9.35 -6.54 -20.38
N ARG A 190 -9.94 -7.21 -21.37
CA ARG A 190 -9.93 -6.76 -22.77
C ARG A 190 -11.15 -7.29 -23.50
N ALA A 191 -12.00 -6.38 -23.98
CA ALA A 191 -13.31 -6.70 -24.53
C ALA A 191 -14.11 -7.56 -23.54
N GLU A 192 -14.57 -8.74 -23.95
CA GLU A 192 -15.33 -9.67 -23.09
C GLU A 192 -14.44 -10.66 -22.31
N THR A 193 -13.11 -10.54 -22.41
CA THR A 193 -12.18 -11.42 -21.70
C THR A 193 -11.73 -10.80 -20.39
N GLU A 194 -11.91 -11.54 -19.30
CA GLU A 194 -11.33 -11.23 -17.99
C GLU A 194 -10.34 -12.33 -17.57
N LEU A 195 -9.17 -11.93 -17.08
CA LEU A 195 -8.13 -12.83 -16.57
C LEU A 195 -7.77 -12.41 -15.14
N PRO A 196 -8.26 -13.13 -14.11
CA PRO A 196 -7.88 -12.88 -12.73
C PRO A 196 -6.51 -13.51 -12.42
N PHE A 197 -5.70 -12.78 -11.65
CA PHE A 197 -4.38 -13.21 -11.20
C PHE A 197 -4.22 -13.02 -9.70
N ILE A 198 -3.66 -14.03 -9.04
CA ILE A 198 -3.17 -13.95 -7.67
C ILE A 198 -1.64 -14.00 -7.73
N LEU A 199 -0.99 -13.07 -7.04
CA LEU A 199 0.45 -13.02 -6.88
C LEU A 199 0.83 -13.37 -5.45
N GLU A 200 1.84 -14.22 -5.34
CA GLU A 200 2.48 -14.65 -4.10
C GLU A 200 3.98 -14.48 -4.24
N TYR A 201 4.58 -13.70 -3.36
CA TYR A 201 6.00 -13.44 -3.35
C TYR A 201 6.67 -14.13 -2.15
N HIS A 202 7.75 -14.86 -2.42
CA HIS A 202 8.50 -15.56 -1.39
C HIS A 202 9.99 -15.33 -1.64
N ASN A 203 10.65 -14.58 -0.74
CA ASN A 203 12.10 -14.37 -0.81
C ASN A 203 12.92 -15.43 -0.04
N GLU A 204 12.26 -16.35 0.66
CA GLU A 204 12.91 -17.36 1.48
C GLU A 204 12.99 -18.71 0.75
N ASP A 205 14.06 -19.48 1.02
CA ASP A 205 14.20 -20.90 0.64
C ASP A 205 13.30 -21.81 1.51
N LYS A 206 12.04 -21.41 1.71
CA LYS A 206 10.99 -22.18 2.41
C LYS A 206 9.94 -22.64 1.41
N ARG A 207 10.40 -23.40 0.41
CA ARG A 207 9.59 -24.01 -0.67
C ARG A 207 8.29 -24.66 -0.17
N THR A 208 8.29 -25.22 1.03
CA THR A 208 7.12 -25.83 1.70
C THR A 208 6.01 -24.86 2.07
N ARG A 209 6.32 -23.59 2.43
CA ARG A 209 5.31 -22.59 2.81
C ARG A 209 4.55 -22.10 1.58
N GLY A 210 5.25 -21.80 0.49
CA GLY A 210 4.63 -21.38 -0.77
C GLY A 210 3.75 -22.47 -1.38
N ILE A 211 4.23 -23.71 -1.44
CA ILE A 211 3.43 -24.85 -1.91
C ILE A 211 2.16 -25.04 -1.08
N ARG A 212 2.25 -24.93 0.26
CA ARG A 212 1.08 -25.02 1.13
C ARG A 212 0.08 -23.90 0.82
N LYS A 213 0.54 -22.66 0.63
CA LYS A 213 -0.33 -21.51 0.33
C LYS A 213 -1.05 -21.71 -1.01
N VAL A 214 -0.32 -22.12 -2.05
CA VAL A 214 -0.90 -22.46 -3.38
C VAL A 214 -1.95 -23.57 -3.26
N ARG A 215 -1.67 -24.66 -2.55
CA ARG A 215 -2.64 -25.74 -2.34
C ARG A 215 -3.90 -25.26 -1.61
N THR A 216 -3.76 -24.34 -0.64
CA THR A 216 -4.92 -23.72 0.00
C THR A 216 -5.75 -22.91 -0.99
N TYR A 217 -5.12 -22.15 -1.89
CA TYR A 217 -5.84 -21.45 -2.96
C TYR A 217 -6.58 -22.44 -3.87
N GLU A 218 -5.92 -23.49 -4.35
CA GLU A 218 -6.55 -24.51 -5.20
C GLU A 218 -7.76 -25.16 -4.51
N MET A 219 -7.64 -25.50 -3.23
CA MET A 219 -8.75 -26.09 -2.46
C MET A 219 -9.94 -25.15 -2.29
N VAL A 220 -9.70 -23.85 -2.10
CA VAL A 220 -10.76 -22.87 -1.82
C VAL A 220 -11.39 -22.34 -3.11
N CYS A 221 -10.63 -22.26 -4.20
CA CYS A 221 -11.13 -21.77 -5.49
C CYS A 221 -11.74 -22.88 -6.37
N ALA A 222 -11.46 -24.16 -6.10
CA ALA A 222 -12.07 -25.30 -6.80
C ALA A 222 -13.37 -25.82 -6.16
N SER A 223 -13.75 -25.30 -4.99
CA SER A 223 -15.00 -25.59 -4.28
C SER A 223 -16.08 -24.57 -4.58
#